data_AF-A0A1Z3MLP2-F1
#
_entry.id   AF-A0A1Z3MLP2-F1
#
_cell.length_a   1.000
_cell.length_b   1.000
_cell.length_c   1.000
_cell.angle_alpha   90.00
_cell.angle_beta   90.00
_cell.angle_gamma   90.00
#
_symmetry.space_group_name_H-M   'P 1'
#
loop_
_entity.id
_entity.type
_entity.pdbx_description
1 polymer ?
#
loop_
_entity_poly.entity_id
_entity_poly.type
_entity_poly.pdbx_seq_one_letter_code
_entity_poly.pdbx_strand_id
1 'polypeptide(L)'
;MISNGQAVCKEQEQNNTLLKQAISDLGASWPERTATDERRELSAPWLHERWRKAREDVFIAALDVHRAFIENNPVKMAANIGLAMDWLKGRKLTEKQAGLALDSLSLVVPVISSTFASMPRMFRDTGQEAIGWLLIDEAGQAQPQHAIGAIWRAKRTVLVGDPKQLEPVSGIPSTVEGALGKHYKIPSCWWPGKVSAQILADQTMDVGTYLPDPESEQIWVGCPLRVHRRCDDPMFSISNHIAYDGLMVHGKKPGLVDFPESGWLDVKGRTCEGNWVVEEGAAVEKLLLALRHQYSLTPDDVFLISPFKDCAKQLNRIAKRLGFRMDRTGTVHKTQGKEATVVILVLGGNIKSQGAKAWAAEKPNLLNVAVSRAKQRIYVIGERALWEKQPYFSTLSRALGRLDVPVSNSNPRAMSYMEEYLTTEWR
;
A
#
# COMPACT_ATOMS: atom_id res chain seq x y z
N MET A 1 31.48 -53.75 -13.93
CA MET A 1 30.12 -53.23 -13.62
C MET A 1 29.80 -53.24 -12.13
N ILE A 2 30.08 -54.31 -11.38
CA ILE A 2 29.76 -54.40 -9.94
C ILE A 2 30.56 -53.42 -9.05
N SER A 3 31.83 -53.14 -9.39
CA SER A 3 32.67 -52.18 -8.63
C SER A 3 32.23 -50.72 -8.74
N ASN A 4 31.67 -50.31 -9.90
CA ASN A 4 31.11 -48.96 -10.07
C ASN A 4 29.84 -48.77 -9.24
N GLY A 5 29.01 -49.81 -9.07
CA GLY A 5 27.80 -49.72 -8.25
C GLY A 5 28.09 -49.49 -6.77
N GLN A 6 29.14 -50.13 -6.23
CA GLN A 6 29.52 -49.96 -4.82
C GLN A 6 30.12 -48.58 -4.52
N ALA A 7 30.87 -48.00 -5.46
CA ALA A 7 31.40 -46.65 -5.34
C ALA A 7 30.28 -45.60 -5.35
N VAL A 8 29.32 -45.74 -6.28
CA VAL A 8 28.14 -44.86 -6.39
C VAL A 8 27.26 -44.94 -5.14
N CYS A 9 27.03 -46.13 -4.57
CA CYS A 9 26.27 -46.27 -3.33
C CYS A 9 26.94 -45.56 -2.14
N LYS A 10 28.27 -45.68 -1.98
CA LYS A 10 29.00 -45.01 -0.89
C LYS A 10 28.97 -43.49 -1.03
N GLU A 11 29.15 -42.98 -2.24
CA GLU A 11 29.05 -41.55 -2.54
C GLU A 11 27.64 -41.02 -2.21
N GLN A 12 26.60 -41.78 -2.56
CA GLN A 12 25.23 -41.41 -2.27
C GLN A 12 24.90 -41.42 -0.78
N GLU A 13 25.42 -42.39 -0.01
CA GLU A 13 25.30 -42.41 1.46
C GLU A 13 26.00 -41.20 2.10
N GLN A 14 27.19 -40.85 1.62
CA GLN A 14 27.92 -39.67 2.09
C GLN A 14 27.16 -38.38 1.78
N ASN A 15 26.65 -38.23 0.55
CA ASN A 15 25.86 -37.07 0.14
C ASN A 15 24.56 -36.95 0.94
N ASN A 16 23.89 -38.07 1.22
CA ASN A 16 22.69 -38.09 2.08
C ASN A 16 23.00 -37.66 3.52
N THR A 17 24.18 -38.04 4.04
CA THR A 17 24.62 -37.64 5.38
C THR A 17 24.90 -36.14 5.43
N LEU A 18 25.64 -35.60 4.46
CA LEU A 18 25.91 -34.17 4.32
C LEU A 18 24.62 -33.36 4.16
N LEU A 19 23.67 -33.85 3.37
CA LEU A 19 22.37 -33.21 3.18
C LEU A 19 21.60 -33.14 4.50
N LYS A 20 21.52 -34.24 5.26
CA LYS A 20 20.85 -34.25 6.57
C LYS A 20 21.49 -33.29 7.56
N GLN A 21 22.83 -33.23 7.56
CA GLN A 21 23.56 -32.27 8.39
C GLN A 21 23.26 -30.83 7.99
N ALA A 22 23.30 -30.51 6.69
CA ALA A 22 22.96 -29.18 6.19
C ALA A 22 21.51 -28.76 6.50
N ILE A 23 20.55 -29.69 6.41
CA ILE A 23 19.15 -29.46 6.81
C ILE A 23 19.07 -29.16 8.31
N SER A 24 19.77 -29.95 9.14
CA SER A 24 19.81 -29.75 10.59
C SER A 24 20.43 -28.41 10.96
N ASP A 25 21.53 -28.03 10.30
CA ASP A 25 22.25 -26.79 10.55
C ASP A 25 21.42 -25.57 10.12
N LEU A 26 20.73 -25.64 8.98
CA LEU A 26 19.90 -24.53 8.49
C LEU A 26 18.53 -24.45 9.17
N GLY A 27 18.01 -25.55 9.72
CA GLY A 27 16.73 -25.61 10.41
C GLY A 27 15.60 -24.97 9.59
N ALA A 28 14.90 -23.99 10.18
CA ALA A 28 13.80 -23.27 9.52
C ALA A 28 14.23 -22.41 8.31
N SER A 29 15.53 -22.20 8.11
CA SER A 29 16.08 -21.52 6.93
C SER A 29 16.37 -22.48 5.76
N TRP A 30 16.09 -23.78 5.90
CA TRP A 30 16.21 -24.72 4.80
C TRP A 30 15.05 -24.55 3.78
N PRO A 31 15.33 -24.46 2.46
CA PRO A 31 14.30 -24.41 1.43
C PRO A 31 13.66 -25.79 1.22
N GLU A 32 12.67 -26.16 2.03
CA GLU A 32 11.97 -27.42 1.87
C GLU A 32 11.18 -27.46 0.55
N ARG A 33 11.67 -28.21 -0.45
CA ARG A 33 11.07 -28.30 -1.78
C ARG A 33 9.72 -29.02 -1.80
N THR A 34 9.48 -29.89 -0.83
CA THR A 34 8.26 -30.68 -0.67
C THR A 34 7.19 -29.99 0.17
N ALA A 35 7.51 -28.82 0.75
CA ALA A 35 6.55 -28.08 1.54
C ALA A 35 5.39 -27.58 0.67
N THR A 36 4.21 -27.46 1.29
CA THR A 36 3.05 -26.84 0.65
C THR A 36 3.38 -25.41 0.25
N ASP A 37 2.68 -24.89 -0.75
CA ASP A 37 2.86 -23.54 -1.26
C ASP A 37 2.79 -22.48 -0.14
N GLU A 38 1.76 -22.56 0.71
CA GLU A 38 1.62 -21.71 1.90
C GLU A 38 2.83 -21.78 2.86
N ARG A 39 3.31 -22.99 3.19
CA ARG A 39 4.47 -23.15 4.07
C ARG A 39 5.74 -22.57 3.46
N ARG A 40 5.92 -22.73 2.15
CA ARG A 40 7.07 -22.17 1.41
C ARG A 40 7.06 -20.64 1.48
N GLU A 41 5.91 -20.02 1.19
CA GLU A 41 5.76 -18.56 1.23
C GLU A 41 5.98 -18.00 2.65
N LEU A 42 5.51 -18.70 3.69
CA LEU A 42 5.70 -18.29 5.09
C LEU A 42 7.14 -18.47 5.61
N SER A 43 7.96 -19.27 4.92
CA SER A 43 9.35 -19.52 5.30
C SER A 43 10.28 -18.37 4.87
N ALA A 44 11.48 -18.32 5.46
CA ALA A 44 12.54 -17.42 5.05
C ALA A 44 13.81 -18.23 4.73
N PRO A 45 13.84 -18.92 3.58
CA PRO A 45 14.98 -19.74 3.21
C PRO A 45 16.26 -18.90 3.19
N TRP A 46 17.38 -19.52 3.59
CA TRP A 46 18.71 -18.90 3.62
C TRP A 46 18.86 -17.74 4.62
N LEU A 47 17.82 -17.37 5.36
CA LEU A 47 17.87 -16.30 6.35
C LEU A 47 18.37 -16.81 7.72
N HIS A 48 19.46 -17.57 7.68
CA HIS A 48 20.09 -18.16 8.86
C HIS A 48 20.69 -17.06 9.77
N GLU A 49 20.54 -17.20 11.08
CA GLU A 49 20.90 -16.16 12.06
C GLU A 49 22.37 -15.74 11.96
N ARG A 50 23.29 -16.72 11.89
CA ARG A 50 24.73 -16.44 11.72
C ARG A 50 25.04 -15.65 10.45
N TRP A 51 24.32 -15.92 9.36
CA TRP A 51 24.55 -15.23 8.09
C TRP A 51 23.97 -13.83 8.11
N ARG A 52 22.82 -13.65 8.77
CA ARG A 52 22.25 -12.32 9.04
C ARG A 52 23.20 -11.48 9.87
N LYS A 53 23.74 -12.04 10.95
CA LYS A 53 24.72 -11.36 11.80
C LYS A 53 25.98 -10.96 11.02
N ALA A 54 26.52 -11.86 10.21
CA ALA A 54 27.66 -11.55 9.35
C ALA A 54 27.36 -10.42 8.34
N ARG A 55 26.15 -10.38 7.76
CA ARG A 55 25.73 -9.29 6.85
C ARG A 55 25.64 -7.94 7.57
N GLU A 56 25.07 -7.93 8.78
CA GLU A 56 25.01 -6.74 9.63
C GLU A 56 26.43 -6.24 9.99
N ASP A 57 27.31 -7.15 10.41
CA ASP A 57 28.68 -6.81 10.80
C ASP A 57 29.48 -6.23 9.62
N VAL A 58 29.33 -6.79 8.41
CA VAL A 58 29.94 -6.25 7.19
C VAL A 58 29.40 -4.85 6.86
N PHE A 59 28.10 -4.62 7.04
CA PHE A 59 27.51 -3.30 6.81
C PHE A 59 28.07 -2.26 7.79
N ILE A 60 28.17 -2.59 9.08
CA ILE A 60 28.76 -1.70 10.08
C ILE A 60 30.24 -1.43 9.77
N ALA A 61 31.01 -2.46 9.44
CA ALA A 61 32.41 -2.29 9.05
C ALA A 61 32.57 -1.38 7.80
N ALA A 62 31.66 -1.47 6.84
CA ALA A 62 31.67 -0.58 5.67
C ALA A 62 31.39 0.89 6.05
N LEU A 63 30.51 1.15 7.02
CA LEU A 63 30.28 2.50 7.54
C LEU A 63 31.52 3.05 8.26
N ASP A 64 32.26 2.21 8.98
CA ASP A 64 33.54 2.62 9.60
C ASP A 64 34.60 3.00 8.55
N VAL A 65 34.62 2.32 7.40
CA VAL A 65 35.47 2.71 6.26
C VAL A 65 35.07 4.09 5.73
N HIS A 66 33.77 4.36 5.58
CA HIS A 66 33.29 5.69 5.16
C HIS A 66 33.72 6.78 6.16
N ARG A 67 33.55 6.51 7.46
CA ARG A 67 33.98 7.40 8.54
C ARG A 67 35.47 7.69 8.47
N ALA A 68 36.30 6.64 8.41
CA ALA A 68 37.75 6.79 8.32
C ALA A 68 38.15 7.59 7.08
N PHE A 69 37.51 7.35 5.92
CA PHE A 69 37.76 8.12 4.70
C PHE A 69 37.46 9.63 4.89
N ILE A 70 36.33 9.96 5.54
CA ILE A 70 35.93 11.34 5.83
C ILE A 70 36.91 12.01 6.80
N GLU A 71 37.24 11.35 7.91
CA GLU A 71 38.16 11.87 8.94
C GLU A 71 39.58 12.10 8.40
N ASN A 72 40.02 11.31 7.42
CA ASN A 72 41.32 11.48 6.76
C ASN A 72 41.32 12.47 5.60
N ASN A 73 40.15 12.95 5.15
CA ASN A 73 40.03 13.92 4.04
C ASN A 73 39.13 15.13 4.38
N PRO A 74 39.28 15.77 5.56
CA PRO A 74 38.29 16.71 6.09
C PRO A 74 38.13 17.96 5.22
N VAL A 75 39.23 18.52 4.70
CA VAL A 75 39.19 19.75 3.87
C VAL A 75 38.46 19.50 2.54
N LYS A 76 38.76 18.39 1.87
CA LYS A 76 38.12 18.01 0.60
C LYS A 76 36.65 17.67 0.81
N MET A 77 36.33 16.93 1.88
CA MET A 77 34.96 16.58 2.21
C MET A 77 34.14 17.84 2.52
N ALA A 78 34.66 18.76 3.34
CA ALA A 78 33.98 20.03 3.63
C ALA A 78 33.70 20.85 2.37
N ALA A 79 34.65 20.93 1.43
CA ALA A 79 34.45 21.60 0.14
C ALA A 79 33.35 20.92 -0.70
N ASN A 80 33.34 19.59 -0.78
CA ASN A 80 32.33 18.85 -1.54
C ASN A 80 30.94 18.92 -0.89
N ILE A 81 30.85 18.91 0.44
CA ILE A 81 29.60 19.14 1.17
C ILE A 81 29.11 20.58 0.94
N GLY A 82 30.02 21.55 0.81
CA GLY A 82 29.69 22.89 0.33
C GLY A 82 29.00 22.87 -1.04
N LEU A 83 29.53 22.11 -2.01
CA LEU A 83 28.89 21.90 -3.31
C LEU A 83 27.51 21.23 -3.18
N ALA A 84 27.37 20.24 -2.28
CA ALA A 84 26.08 19.61 -2.00
C ALA A 84 25.06 20.60 -1.41
N MET A 85 25.49 21.52 -0.54
CA MET A 85 24.60 22.57 -0.02
C MET A 85 24.18 23.55 -1.12
N ASP A 86 25.10 23.91 -2.03
CA ASP A 86 24.80 24.76 -3.18
C ASP A 86 23.79 24.09 -4.13
N TRP A 87 24.00 22.80 -4.39
CA TRP A 87 23.09 21.95 -5.14
C TRP A 87 21.67 21.93 -4.53
N LEU A 88 21.56 21.64 -3.23
CA LEU A 88 20.28 21.59 -2.52
C LEU A 88 19.57 22.96 -2.48
N LYS A 89 20.32 24.06 -2.49
CA LYS A 89 19.80 25.43 -2.62
C LYS A 89 19.39 25.78 -4.06
N GLY A 90 19.55 24.87 -5.01
CA GLY A 90 19.21 25.08 -6.42
C GLY A 90 20.18 26.01 -7.14
N ARG A 91 21.42 26.16 -6.67
CA ARG A 91 22.49 26.85 -7.41
C ARG A 91 22.94 25.99 -8.58
N LYS A 92 23.37 26.64 -9.66
CA LYS A 92 23.78 25.94 -10.88
C LYS A 92 25.17 25.36 -10.69
N LEU A 93 25.31 24.07 -10.94
CA LEU A 93 26.59 23.38 -10.91
C LEU A 93 26.95 22.89 -12.32
N THR A 94 28.25 22.71 -12.57
CA THR A 94 28.67 21.85 -13.69
C THR A 94 28.35 20.40 -13.37
N GLU A 95 28.22 19.56 -14.40
CA GLU A 95 27.93 18.13 -14.22
C GLU A 95 28.96 17.41 -13.33
N LYS A 96 30.24 17.73 -13.52
CA LYS A 96 31.31 17.22 -12.67
C LYS A 96 31.15 17.61 -11.20
N GLN A 97 30.78 18.87 -10.93
CA GLN A 97 30.54 19.35 -9.56
C GLN A 97 29.30 18.69 -8.95
N ALA A 98 28.22 18.51 -9.73
CA ALA A 98 27.01 17.84 -9.28
C ALA A 98 27.27 16.38 -8.94
N GLY A 99 28.07 15.67 -9.75
CA GLY A 99 28.53 14.31 -9.44
C GLY A 99 29.33 14.24 -8.15
N LEU A 100 30.34 15.10 -7.97
CA LEU A 100 31.12 15.16 -6.73
C LEU A 100 30.26 15.48 -5.50
N ALA A 101 29.30 16.39 -5.64
CA ALA A 101 28.36 16.75 -4.60
C ALA A 101 27.48 15.56 -4.21
N LEU A 102 26.92 14.85 -5.19
CA LEU A 102 26.08 13.67 -4.97
C LEU A 102 26.87 12.53 -4.33
N ASP A 103 28.07 12.22 -4.85
CA ASP A 103 28.92 11.15 -4.32
C ASP A 103 29.32 11.43 -2.87
N SER A 104 29.75 12.66 -2.59
CA SER A 104 30.19 13.05 -1.24
C SER A 104 29.03 13.12 -0.26
N LEU A 105 27.86 13.60 -0.70
CA LEU A 105 26.66 13.55 0.13
C LEU A 105 26.26 12.12 0.41
N SER A 106 26.33 11.22 -0.58
CA SER A 106 25.93 9.81 -0.44
C SER A 106 26.84 9.02 0.51
N LEU A 107 28.09 9.43 0.70
CA LEU A 107 28.98 8.85 1.71
C LEU A 107 28.51 9.14 3.14
N VAL A 108 27.86 10.28 3.36
CA VAL A 108 27.36 10.72 4.68
C VAL A 108 25.88 10.35 4.86
N VAL A 109 25.10 10.45 3.79
CA VAL A 109 23.65 10.24 3.74
C VAL A 109 23.37 9.18 2.67
N PRO A 110 23.33 7.89 3.04
CA PRO A 110 23.28 6.79 2.08
C PRO A 110 21.93 6.67 1.34
N VAL A 111 20.89 7.38 1.79
CA VAL A 111 19.55 7.34 1.20
C VAL A 111 19.00 8.75 1.06
N ILE A 112 18.55 9.10 -0.14
CA ILE A 112 17.93 10.38 -0.46
C ILE A 112 16.53 10.12 -1.01
N SER A 113 15.50 10.62 -0.33
CA SER A 113 14.10 10.51 -0.77
C SER A 113 13.66 11.77 -1.50
N SER A 114 12.95 11.62 -2.63
CA SER A 114 12.39 12.73 -3.40
C SER A 114 11.11 12.32 -4.13
N THR A 115 10.28 13.29 -4.49
CA THR A 115 9.12 13.05 -5.36
C THR A 115 9.51 13.21 -6.82
N PHE A 116 8.79 12.56 -7.74
CA PHE A 116 9.02 12.73 -9.17
C PHE A 116 8.96 14.19 -9.65
N ALA A 117 8.07 15.00 -9.06
CA ALA A 117 7.95 16.42 -9.38
C ALA A 117 9.21 17.24 -9.04
N SER A 118 10.00 16.79 -8.05
CA SER A 118 11.22 17.46 -7.62
C SER A 118 12.44 17.02 -8.41
N MET A 119 12.40 15.83 -9.01
CA MET A 119 13.53 15.22 -9.72
C MET A 119 14.12 16.10 -10.83
N PRO A 120 13.32 16.73 -11.73
CA PRO A 120 13.88 17.55 -12.80
C PRO A 120 14.63 18.78 -12.30
N ARG A 121 14.20 19.36 -11.17
CA ARG A 121 14.84 20.55 -10.60
C ARG A 121 16.08 20.17 -9.80
N MET A 122 15.95 19.16 -8.94
CA MET A 122 17.01 18.70 -8.07
C MET A 122 18.16 18.13 -8.90
N PHE A 123 17.89 17.26 -9.86
CA PHE A 123 18.92 16.57 -10.65
C PHE A 123 19.14 17.19 -12.04
N ARG A 124 18.87 18.50 -12.20
CA ARG A 124 19.00 19.20 -13.49
C ARG A 124 20.43 19.19 -14.03
N ASP A 125 21.41 19.24 -13.13
CA ASP A 125 22.83 19.37 -13.44
C ASP A 125 23.53 17.99 -13.40
N THR A 126 22.80 16.88 -13.29
CA THR A 126 23.35 15.51 -13.33
C THR A 126 22.93 14.79 -14.61
N GLY A 127 23.90 14.14 -15.27
CA GLY A 127 23.68 13.38 -16.50
C GLY A 127 23.12 11.98 -16.30
N GLN A 128 23.19 11.18 -17.37
CA GLN A 128 22.76 9.79 -17.41
C GLN A 128 23.52 8.97 -16.36
N GLU A 129 22.83 8.04 -15.70
CA GLU A 129 23.46 7.06 -14.80
C GLU A 129 24.28 7.65 -13.63
N ALA A 130 24.05 8.91 -13.26
CA ALA A 130 24.69 9.55 -12.10
C ALA A 130 24.28 8.93 -10.75
N ILE A 131 23.08 8.34 -10.67
CA ILE A 131 22.53 7.69 -9.48
C ILE A 131 22.84 6.19 -9.55
N GLY A 132 23.45 5.63 -8.49
CA GLY A 132 23.79 4.21 -8.47
C GLY A 132 22.58 3.28 -8.45
N TRP A 133 21.61 3.56 -7.58
CA TRP A 133 20.38 2.81 -7.40
C TRP A 133 19.20 3.76 -7.22
N LEU A 134 18.12 3.52 -7.95
CA LEU A 134 16.84 4.20 -7.81
C LEU A 134 15.79 3.19 -7.31
N LEU A 135 15.14 3.52 -6.19
CA LEU A 135 14.01 2.77 -5.67
C LEU A 135 12.74 3.61 -5.88
N ILE A 136 11.78 3.09 -6.62
CA ILE A 136 10.47 3.72 -6.83
C ILE A 136 9.45 2.90 -6.04
N ASP A 137 8.89 3.51 -5.00
CA ASP A 137 7.78 2.95 -4.25
C ASP A 137 6.44 3.44 -4.81
N GLU A 138 5.37 2.67 -4.58
CA GLU A 138 4.01 2.92 -5.10
C GLU A 138 3.99 3.11 -6.65
N ALA A 139 4.84 2.36 -7.36
CA ALA A 139 5.01 2.45 -8.82
C ALA A 139 3.73 2.14 -9.61
N GLY A 140 2.77 1.43 -8.99
CA GLY A 140 1.44 1.18 -9.54
C GLY A 140 0.61 2.44 -9.74
N GLN A 141 0.93 3.53 -9.02
CA GLN A 141 0.29 4.84 -9.14
C GLN A 141 1.05 5.83 -10.00
N ALA A 142 2.31 5.52 -10.30
CA ALA A 142 3.17 6.41 -11.03
C ALA A 142 2.88 6.27 -12.52
N GLN A 143 2.57 7.38 -13.19
CA GLN A 143 2.56 7.38 -14.65
C GLN A 143 4.01 7.25 -15.17
N PRO A 144 4.28 6.46 -16.22
CA PRO A 144 5.64 6.23 -16.72
C PRO A 144 6.44 7.51 -17.01
N GLN A 145 5.79 8.55 -17.56
CA GLN A 145 6.42 9.83 -17.87
C GLN A 145 6.92 10.59 -16.64
N HIS A 146 6.38 10.32 -15.45
CA HIS A 146 6.90 10.90 -14.21
C HIS A 146 8.18 10.20 -13.74
N ALA A 147 8.27 8.88 -13.97
CA ALA A 147 9.41 8.07 -13.56
C ALA A 147 10.61 8.18 -14.51
N ILE A 148 10.38 8.39 -15.81
CA ILE A 148 11.43 8.29 -16.84
C ILE A 148 12.65 9.19 -16.58
N GLY A 149 12.43 10.41 -16.08
CA GLY A 149 13.52 11.35 -15.79
C GLY A 149 14.36 10.95 -14.58
N ALA A 150 13.83 10.12 -13.67
CA ALA A 150 14.60 9.52 -12.60
C ALA A 150 15.35 8.28 -13.11
N ILE A 151 14.65 7.42 -13.87
CA ILE A 151 15.19 6.18 -14.45
C ILE A 151 16.40 6.48 -15.34
N TRP A 152 16.33 7.48 -16.21
CA TRP A 152 17.43 7.87 -17.10
C TRP A 152 18.72 8.26 -16.34
N ARG A 153 18.59 8.78 -15.11
CA ARG A 153 19.74 9.14 -14.26
C ARG A 153 20.25 7.97 -13.43
N ALA A 154 19.58 6.82 -13.44
CA ALA A 154 19.91 5.70 -12.57
C ALA A 154 20.57 4.56 -13.32
N LYS A 155 21.64 3.98 -12.75
CA LYS A 155 22.27 2.76 -13.29
C LYS A 155 21.40 1.53 -13.12
N ARG A 156 20.65 1.48 -12.02
CA ARG A 156 19.79 0.36 -11.64
C ARG A 156 18.53 0.91 -11.02
N THR A 157 17.38 0.38 -11.43
CA THR A 157 16.09 0.79 -10.90
C THR A 157 15.34 -0.43 -10.37
N VAL A 158 14.77 -0.28 -9.19
CA VAL A 158 13.83 -1.23 -8.60
C VAL A 158 12.50 -0.51 -8.44
N LEU A 159 11.45 -1.06 -9.04
CA LEU A 159 10.09 -0.55 -8.92
C LEU A 159 9.31 -1.50 -8.02
N VAL A 160 8.62 -0.91 -7.04
CA VAL A 160 7.76 -1.62 -6.11
C VAL A 160 6.39 -0.98 -6.19
N GLY A 161 5.37 -1.79 -6.40
CA GLY A 161 4.00 -1.33 -6.51
C GLY A 161 3.04 -2.49 -6.60
N ASP A 162 1.77 -2.16 -6.73
CA ASP A 162 0.70 -3.15 -6.85
C ASP A 162 -0.31 -2.66 -7.91
N PRO A 163 -0.42 -3.35 -9.06
CA PRO A 163 -1.35 -2.95 -10.11
C PRO A 163 -2.82 -3.15 -9.72
N LYS A 164 -3.11 -3.88 -8.64
CA LYS A 164 -4.47 -4.10 -8.10
C LYS A 164 -4.84 -3.11 -6.99
N GLN A 165 -3.96 -2.18 -6.66
CA GLN A 165 -4.29 -0.98 -5.90
C GLN A 165 -4.64 0.18 -6.83
N LEU A 166 -4.74 1.42 -6.34
CA LEU A 166 -5.26 2.52 -7.14
C LEU A 166 -4.36 2.87 -8.33
N GLU A 167 -4.99 3.02 -9.49
CA GLU A 167 -4.37 3.37 -10.76
C GLU A 167 -3.86 4.81 -10.79
N PRO A 168 -2.93 5.15 -11.71
CA PRO A 168 -2.48 6.52 -11.90
C PRO A 168 -3.63 7.44 -12.30
N VAL A 169 -3.71 8.62 -11.70
CA VAL A 169 -4.73 9.62 -12.07
C VAL A 169 -4.20 10.48 -13.21
N SER A 170 -4.74 10.30 -14.42
CA SER A 170 -4.50 11.20 -15.55
C SER A 170 -5.38 12.44 -15.47
N GLY A 171 -4.78 13.62 -15.70
CA GLY A 171 -5.52 14.88 -15.86
C GLY A 171 -6.17 15.03 -17.25
N ILE A 172 -5.84 14.15 -18.19
CA ILE A 172 -6.34 14.18 -19.56
C ILE A 172 -7.64 13.36 -19.62
N PRO A 173 -8.75 13.92 -20.13
CA PRO A 173 -9.98 13.15 -20.33
C PRO A 173 -9.74 11.94 -21.25
N SER A 174 -10.33 10.79 -20.93
CA SER A 174 -10.15 9.55 -21.69
C SER A 174 -10.53 9.66 -23.17
N THR A 175 -11.49 10.52 -23.50
CA THR A 175 -11.89 10.83 -24.88
C THR A 175 -10.77 11.54 -25.66
N VAL A 176 -10.04 12.44 -25.00
CA VAL A 176 -8.88 13.14 -25.58
C VAL A 176 -7.70 12.19 -25.70
N GLU A 177 -7.41 11.38 -24.66
CA GLU A 177 -6.38 10.35 -24.74
C GLU A 177 -6.65 9.38 -25.90
N GLY A 178 -7.89 8.92 -26.05
CA GLY A 178 -8.28 8.03 -27.14
C GLY A 178 -8.15 8.66 -28.53
N ALA A 179 -8.51 9.95 -28.67
CA ALA A 179 -8.34 10.68 -29.93
C ALA A 179 -6.86 10.84 -30.31
N LEU A 180 -6.00 11.20 -29.35
CA LEU A 180 -4.55 11.30 -29.54
C LEU A 180 -3.94 9.93 -29.85
N GLY A 181 -4.30 8.90 -29.09
CA GLY A 181 -3.85 7.53 -29.32
C GLY A 181 -4.19 7.04 -30.72
N LYS A 182 -5.41 7.30 -31.21
CA LYS A 182 -5.81 6.99 -32.58
C LYS A 182 -5.03 7.79 -33.62
N HIS A 183 -4.82 9.09 -33.39
CA HIS A 183 -4.09 9.96 -34.31
C HIS A 183 -2.61 9.55 -34.46
N TYR A 184 -1.93 9.27 -33.35
CA TYR A 184 -0.52 8.86 -33.31
C TYR A 184 -0.32 7.34 -33.43
N LYS A 185 -1.39 6.56 -33.59
CA LYS A 185 -1.37 5.08 -33.69
C LYS A 185 -0.71 4.41 -32.48
N ILE A 186 -0.95 4.94 -31.28
CA ILE A 186 -0.43 4.41 -30.02
C ILE A 186 -1.48 3.47 -29.40
N PRO A 187 -1.14 2.19 -29.16
CA PRO A 187 -2.04 1.23 -28.51
C PRO A 187 -2.45 1.66 -27.10
N SER A 188 -3.64 1.26 -26.65
CA SER A 188 -4.20 1.65 -25.35
C SER A 188 -3.38 1.20 -24.14
N CYS A 189 -2.57 0.14 -24.28
CA CYS A 189 -1.65 -0.32 -23.25
C CYS A 189 -0.50 0.66 -22.95
N TRP A 190 -0.34 1.72 -23.75
CA TRP A 190 0.65 2.78 -23.54
C TRP A 190 0.03 4.12 -23.10
N TRP A 191 -1.29 4.17 -22.87
CA TRP A 191 -1.96 5.42 -22.56
C TRP A 191 -1.75 5.84 -21.10
N PRO A 192 -1.43 7.13 -20.81
CA PRO A 192 -1.13 7.60 -19.46
C PRO A 192 -2.20 7.35 -18.39
N GLY A 193 -3.48 7.27 -18.78
CA GLY A 193 -4.59 6.92 -17.88
C GLY A 193 -4.82 5.42 -17.68
N LYS A 194 -4.09 4.55 -18.40
CA LYS A 194 -4.27 3.09 -18.37
C LYS A 194 -3.05 2.31 -17.90
N VAL A 195 -1.86 2.89 -18.03
CA VAL A 195 -0.61 2.19 -17.69
C VAL A 195 0.16 2.92 -16.60
N SER A 196 0.74 2.15 -15.69
CA SER A 196 1.64 2.63 -14.65
C SER A 196 3.08 2.24 -14.93
N ALA A 197 4.02 2.88 -14.23
CA ALA A 197 5.44 2.55 -14.30
C ALA A 197 5.69 1.09 -13.87
N GLN A 198 4.92 0.59 -12.88
CA GLN A 198 5.00 -0.80 -12.45
C GLN A 198 4.63 -1.77 -13.57
N ILE A 199 3.51 -1.55 -14.27
CA ILE A 199 3.04 -2.46 -15.32
C ILE A 199 4.08 -2.61 -16.43
N LEU A 200 4.71 -1.50 -16.83
CA LEU A 200 5.77 -1.54 -17.83
C LEU A 200 7.04 -2.26 -17.31
N ALA A 201 7.38 -2.08 -16.04
CA ALA A 201 8.52 -2.78 -15.44
C ALA A 201 8.25 -4.29 -15.33
N ASP A 202 7.06 -4.69 -14.90
CA ASP A 202 6.66 -6.10 -14.78
C ASP A 202 6.77 -6.82 -16.12
N GLN A 203 6.38 -6.18 -17.22
CA GLN A 203 6.48 -6.73 -18.58
C GLN A 203 7.92 -7.05 -19.02
N THR A 204 8.93 -6.49 -18.36
CA THR A 204 10.35 -6.79 -18.64
C THR A 204 10.90 -7.96 -17.84
N MET A 205 10.12 -8.51 -16.90
CA MET A 205 10.55 -9.56 -15.97
C MET A 205 10.18 -10.95 -16.48
N ASP A 206 11.16 -11.86 -16.48
CA ASP A 206 10.95 -13.28 -16.83
C ASP A 206 10.33 -14.11 -15.70
N VAL A 207 10.28 -13.54 -14.48
CA VAL A 207 9.77 -14.21 -13.28
C VAL A 207 8.55 -13.46 -12.77
N GLY A 208 7.40 -14.12 -12.78
CA GLY A 208 6.14 -13.51 -12.41
C GLY A 208 4.97 -14.48 -12.47
N THR A 209 3.77 -13.92 -12.40
CA THR A 209 2.52 -14.67 -12.56
C THR A 209 1.44 -13.76 -13.16
N TYR A 210 0.31 -14.34 -13.53
CA TYR A 210 -0.86 -13.61 -14.00
C TYR A 210 -1.87 -13.43 -12.88
N LEU A 211 -2.41 -12.22 -12.76
CA LEU A 211 -3.58 -11.90 -11.94
C LEU A 211 -4.78 -11.59 -12.83
N PRO A 212 -6.02 -11.88 -12.39
CA PRO A 212 -7.21 -11.57 -13.17
C PRO A 212 -7.38 -10.06 -13.34
N ASP A 213 -7.69 -9.61 -14.55
CA ASP A 213 -7.91 -8.20 -14.87
C ASP A 213 -9.23 -7.98 -15.63
N PRO A 214 -10.11 -7.06 -15.18
CA PRO A 214 -11.38 -6.84 -15.87
C PRO A 214 -11.25 -6.29 -17.30
N GLU A 215 -10.18 -5.57 -17.63
CA GLU A 215 -9.98 -4.97 -18.95
C GLU A 215 -9.25 -5.91 -19.91
N SER A 216 -8.21 -6.61 -19.44
CA SER A 216 -7.33 -7.44 -20.27
C SER A 216 -7.44 -8.95 -20.03
N GLU A 217 -8.45 -9.40 -19.26
CA GLU A 217 -8.62 -10.75 -18.69
C GLU A 217 -7.54 -11.12 -17.67
N GLN A 218 -6.27 -10.85 -17.98
CA GLN A 218 -5.13 -11.08 -17.11
C GLN A 218 -4.10 -9.94 -17.21
N ILE A 219 -3.35 -9.75 -16.12
CA ILE A 219 -2.22 -8.82 -16.03
C ILE A 219 -0.99 -9.57 -15.49
N TRP A 220 0.17 -9.37 -16.11
CA TRP A 220 1.43 -9.94 -15.66
C TRP A 220 2.00 -9.12 -14.49
N VAL A 221 2.43 -9.80 -13.42
CA VAL A 221 3.05 -9.19 -12.24
C VAL A 221 4.39 -9.86 -11.99
N GLY A 222 5.46 -9.06 -11.96
CA GLY A 222 6.82 -9.53 -11.74
C GLY A 222 7.08 -9.78 -10.25
N CYS A 223 7.72 -10.91 -9.92
CA CYS A 223 8.18 -11.25 -8.57
C CYS A 223 7.19 -10.89 -7.42
N PRO A 224 5.92 -11.31 -7.47
CA PRO A 224 4.92 -10.88 -6.49
C PRO A 224 5.23 -11.39 -5.07
N LEU A 225 5.05 -10.53 -4.07
CA LEU A 225 5.12 -10.91 -2.67
C LEU A 225 3.73 -11.36 -2.19
N ARG A 226 3.59 -12.64 -1.83
CA ARG A 226 2.28 -13.25 -1.57
C ARG A 226 1.86 -13.25 -0.11
N VAL A 227 2.80 -13.16 0.84
CA VAL A 227 2.47 -13.21 2.27
C VAL A 227 1.98 -11.87 2.78
N HIS A 228 0.72 -11.84 3.21
CA HIS A 228 0.09 -10.69 3.83
C HIS A 228 0.18 -10.76 5.36
N ARG A 229 0.78 -9.73 5.98
CA ARG A 229 1.02 -9.70 7.44
C ARG A 229 0.29 -8.57 8.18
N ARG A 230 -0.57 -7.81 7.50
CA ARG A 230 -1.18 -6.57 8.04
C ARG A 230 -2.61 -6.77 8.54
N CYS A 231 -3.49 -7.28 7.69
CA CYS A 231 -4.92 -7.36 7.93
C CYS A 231 -5.32 -8.69 8.58
N ASP A 232 -6.26 -8.62 9.51
CA ASP A 232 -7.02 -9.78 9.97
C ASP A 232 -8.12 -10.16 8.97
N ASP A 233 -8.72 -11.33 9.17
CA ASP A 233 -9.99 -11.66 8.53
C ASP A 233 -11.15 -10.86 9.14
N PRO A 234 -12.17 -10.50 8.34
CA PRO A 234 -12.39 -10.89 6.95
C PRO A 234 -11.67 -10.00 5.91
N MET A 235 -10.96 -8.93 6.32
CA MET A 235 -10.35 -7.98 5.37
C MET A 235 -9.34 -8.67 4.44
N PHE A 236 -8.50 -9.56 4.98
CA PHE A 236 -7.59 -10.37 4.18
C PHE A 236 -8.35 -11.21 3.14
N SER A 237 -9.30 -12.06 3.56
CA SER A 237 -10.05 -12.92 2.65
C SER A 237 -10.83 -12.13 1.59
N ILE A 238 -11.43 -10.99 1.95
CA ILE A 238 -12.12 -10.12 0.99
C ILE A 238 -11.13 -9.62 -0.07
N SER A 239 -10.01 -9.02 0.36
CA SER A 239 -8.98 -8.48 -0.53
C SER A 239 -8.42 -9.56 -1.46
N ASN A 240 -8.04 -10.70 -0.90
CA ASN A 240 -7.47 -11.83 -1.64
C ASN A 240 -8.44 -12.34 -2.73
N HIS A 241 -9.73 -12.44 -2.40
CA HIS A 241 -10.73 -12.92 -3.35
C HIS A 241 -11.06 -11.91 -4.46
N ILE A 242 -11.20 -10.61 -4.15
CA ILE A 242 -11.63 -9.63 -5.15
C ILE A 242 -10.51 -9.14 -6.07
N ALA A 243 -9.25 -9.23 -5.64
CA ALA A 243 -8.13 -8.59 -6.34
C ALA A 243 -6.99 -9.53 -6.71
N TYR A 244 -6.82 -10.66 -6.01
CA TYR A 244 -5.62 -11.51 -6.15
C TYR A 244 -5.92 -12.99 -6.43
N ASP A 245 -7.16 -13.33 -6.78
CA ASP A 245 -7.58 -14.70 -7.15
C ASP A 245 -7.23 -15.79 -6.11
N GLY A 246 -7.21 -15.42 -4.82
CA GLY A 246 -6.85 -16.35 -3.76
C GLY A 246 -5.35 -16.64 -3.63
N LEU A 247 -4.48 -15.98 -4.43
CA LEU A 247 -3.04 -16.26 -4.44
C LEU A 247 -2.30 -15.79 -3.19
N MET A 248 -2.85 -14.85 -2.40
CA MET A 248 -2.19 -14.38 -1.18
C MET A 248 -2.24 -15.43 -0.07
N VAL A 249 -1.21 -15.38 0.78
CA VAL A 249 -1.07 -16.25 1.96
C VAL A 249 -1.20 -15.40 3.23
N HIS A 250 -2.03 -15.85 4.18
CA HIS A 250 -2.18 -15.15 5.46
C HIS A 250 -0.98 -15.46 6.37
N GLY A 251 -0.16 -14.45 6.64
CA GLY A 251 1.02 -14.58 7.50
C GLY A 251 0.96 -13.75 8.76
N LYS A 252 -0.19 -13.15 9.07
CA LYS A 252 -0.38 -12.39 10.30
C LYS A 252 -0.64 -13.35 11.46
N LYS A 253 0.12 -13.18 12.53
CA LYS A 253 -0.11 -13.95 13.76
C LYS A 253 -1.38 -13.42 14.46
N PRO A 254 -2.22 -14.30 15.03
CA PRO A 254 -3.36 -13.86 15.83
C PRO A 254 -2.92 -12.92 16.94
N GLY A 255 -3.65 -11.82 17.12
CA GLY A 255 -3.45 -10.85 18.20
C GLY A 255 -4.76 -10.63 18.96
N LEU A 256 -4.67 -9.99 20.13
CA LEU A 256 -5.85 -9.51 20.85
C LEU A 256 -6.53 -8.40 20.04
N VAL A 257 -7.85 -8.49 19.92
CA VAL A 257 -8.69 -7.49 19.25
C VAL A 257 -9.81 -7.08 20.19
N ASP A 258 -9.71 -5.87 20.72
CA ASP A 258 -10.64 -5.32 21.71
C ASP A 258 -11.83 -4.59 21.08
N PHE A 259 -12.14 -4.88 19.81
CA PHE A 259 -13.20 -4.22 19.05
C PHE A 259 -14.24 -5.24 18.55
N PRO A 260 -15.52 -4.84 18.43
CA PRO A 260 -16.57 -5.67 17.86
C PRO A 260 -16.17 -6.27 16.51
N GLU A 261 -16.67 -7.46 16.21
CA GLU A 261 -16.42 -8.12 14.93
C GLU A 261 -16.75 -7.20 13.74
N SER A 262 -15.95 -7.33 12.69
CA SER A 262 -16.15 -6.58 11.45
C SER A 262 -17.57 -6.81 10.92
N GLY A 263 -18.23 -5.76 10.45
CA GLY A 263 -19.64 -5.87 10.08
C GLY A 263 -20.18 -4.71 9.26
N TRP A 264 -21.39 -4.92 8.74
CA TRP A 264 -22.11 -3.97 7.92
C TRP A 264 -23.29 -3.39 8.68
N LEU A 265 -23.28 -2.08 8.88
CA LEU A 265 -24.39 -1.30 9.41
C LEU A 265 -25.29 -0.87 8.25
N ASP A 266 -26.41 -1.58 8.06
CA ASP A 266 -27.34 -1.33 6.97
C ASP A 266 -28.13 -0.04 7.23
N VAL A 267 -27.96 0.95 6.35
CA VAL A 267 -28.60 2.26 6.46
C VAL A 267 -29.34 2.57 5.17
N LYS A 268 -30.66 2.69 5.26
CA LYS A 268 -31.51 3.11 4.15
C LYS A 268 -31.53 4.63 4.05
N GLY A 269 -30.91 5.16 3.01
CA GLY A 269 -30.86 6.60 2.77
C GLY A 269 -32.21 7.16 2.35
N ARG A 270 -32.57 8.34 2.86
CA ARG A 270 -33.75 9.09 2.41
C ARG A 270 -33.36 10.46 1.88
N THR A 271 -32.32 11.04 2.45
CA THR A 271 -31.83 12.38 2.10
C THR A 271 -30.38 12.32 1.65
N CYS A 272 -30.07 12.94 0.49
CA CYS A 272 -28.69 13.05 0.03
C CYS A 272 -28.32 14.44 -0.52
N GLU A 273 -27.09 14.86 -0.26
CA GLU A 273 -26.43 16.03 -0.86
C GLU A 273 -25.25 15.54 -1.71
N GLY A 274 -25.40 15.58 -3.04
CA GLY A 274 -24.44 14.92 -3.94
C GLY A 274 -24.39 13.41 -3.66
N ASN A 275 -23.21 12.90 -3.29
CA ASN A 275 -23.04 11.50 -2.89
C ASN A 275 -23.14 11.25 -1.38
N TRP A 276 -23.29 12.30 -0.58
CA TRP A 276 -23.44 12.18 0.87
C TRP A 276 -24.86 11.78 1.23
N VAL A 277 -25.02 10.67 1.95
CA VAL A 277 -26.30 10.24 2.52
C VAL A 277 -26.36 10.66 3.98
N VAL A 278 -27.35 11.47 4.35
CA VAL A 278 -27.41 12.10 5.67
C VAL A 278 -27.54 11.05 6.78
N GLU A 279 -28.35 10.02 6.55
CA GLU A 279 -28.59 8.96 7.52
C GLU A 279 -27.32 8.11 7.78
N GLU A 280 -26.48 7.91 6.77
CA GLU A 280 -25.18 7.23 6.94
C GLU A 280 -24.24 8.07 7.83
N GLY A 281 -24.27 9.39 7.69
CA GLY A 281 -23.52 10.29 8.57
C GLY A 281 -23.93 10.19 10.04
N ALA A 282 -25.23 10.20 10.31
CA ALA A 282 -25.74 10.01 11.67
C ALA A 282 -25.34 8.65 12.26
N ALA A 283 -25.30 7.61 11.43
CA ALA A 283 -24.84 6.28 11.80
C ALA A 283 -23.33 6.25 12.14
N VAL A 284 -22.49 6.95 11.38
CA VAL A 284 -21.05 7.11 11.67
C VAL A 284 -20.83 7.72 13.05
N GLU A 285 -21.55 8.79 13.38
CA GLU A 285 -21.43 9.47 14.67
C GLU A 285 -21.77 8.55 15.84
N LYS A 286 -22.90 7.85 15.74
CA LYS A 286 -23.34 6.90 16.76
C LYS A 286 -22.32 5.77 16.95
N LEU A 287 -21.81 5.21 15.84
CA LEU A 287 -20.81 4.15 15.89
C LEU A 287 -19.50 4.63 16.54
N LEU A 288 -19.00 5.81 16.15
CA LEU A 288 -17.77 6.38 16.70
C LEU A 288 -17.88 6.62 18.21
N LEU A 289 -19.02 7.17 18.67
CA LEU A 289 -19.26 7.38 20.08
C LEU A 289 -19.36 6.05 20.84
N ALA A 290 -20.08 5.07 20.30
CA ALA A 290 -20.17 3.75 20.92
C ALA A 290 -18.80 3.07 21.05
N LEU A 291 -17.99 3.08 19.98
CA LEU A 291 -16.64 2.52 19.97
C LEU A 291 -15.72 3.24 20.96
N ARG A 292 -15.80 4.57 21.04
CA ARG A 292 -15.03 5.36 22.01
C ARG A 292 -15.40 5.01 23.45
N HIS A 293 -16.70 4.93 23.75
CA HIS A 293 -17.16 4.74 25.14
C HIS A 293 -17.06 3.30 25.64
N GLN A 294 -17.28 2.31 24.77
CA GLN A 294 -17.34 0.90 25.17
C GLN A 294 -16.05 0.14 24.90
N TYR A 295 -15.27 0.58 23.91
CA TYR A 295 -14.08 -0.13 23.42
C TYR A 295 -12.83 0.77 23.40
N SER A 296 -12.86 1.90 24.11
CA SER A 296 -11.73 2.83 24.29
C SER A 296 -11.09 3.30 22.97
N LEU A 297 -11.86 3.41 21.88
CA LEU A 297 -11.36 3.86 20.58
C LEU A 297 -10.74 5.26 20.68
N THR A 298 -9.45 5.38 20.30
CA THR A 298 -8.74 6.66 20.28
C THR A 298 -8.74 7.30 18.88
N PRO A 299 -8.45 8.62 18.78
CA PRO A 299 -8.30 9.30 17.49
C PRO A 299 -7.23 8.73 16.55
N ASP A 300 -6.24 8.00 17.08
CA ASP A 300 -5.16 7.40 16.28
C ASP A 300 -5.50 5.99 15.76
N ASP A 301 -6.55 5.36 16.30
CA ASP A 301 -6.94 3.99 15.94
C ASP A 301 -7.79 3.90 14.68
N VAL A 302 -8.47 4.98 14.29
CA VAL A 302 -9.54 4.94 13.29
C VAL A 302 -9.24 5.74 12.03
N PHE A 303 -9.58 5.17 10.88
CA PHE A 303 -9.74 5.87 9.61
C PHE A 303 -11.19 5.95 9.17
N LEU A 304 -11.58 7.14 8.74
CA LEU A 304 -12.88 7.40 8.12
C LEU A 304 -12.68 7.60 6.62
N ILE A 305 -13.19 6.66 5.81
CA ILE A 305 -12.98 6.69 4.38
C ILE A 305 -14.28 6.59 3.60
N SER A 306 -14.28 7.15 2.41
CA SER A 306 -15.39 7.03 1.46
C SER A 306 -14.87 7.05 0.01
N PRO A 307 -15.57 6.43 -0.96
CA PRO A 307 -15.26 6.59 -2.37
C PRO A 307 -15.37 8.04 -2.84
N PHE A 308 -16.25 8.83 -2.22
CA PHE A 308 -16.68 10.13 -2.74
C PHE A 308 -16.12 11.32 -1.97
N LYS A 309 -15.75 12.38 -2.70
CA LYS A 309 -15.21 13.62 -2.13
C LYS A 309 -16.21 14.33 -1.21
N ASP A 310 -17.49 14.31 -1.54
CA ASP A 310 -18.54 14.98 -0.74
C ASP A 310 -18.69 14.30 0.62
N CYS A 311 -18.73 12.96 0.64
CA CYS A 311 -18.71 12.18 1.88
C CYS A 311 -17.46 12.45 2.70
N ALA A 312 -16.28 12.43 2.08
CA ALA A 312 -15.02 12.69 2.78
C ALA A 312 -14.97 14.09 3.43
N LYS A 313 -15.60 15.10 2.82
CA LYS A 313 -15.73 16.44 3.41
C LYS A 313 -16.63 16.41 4.66
N GLN A 314 -17.76 15.72 4.60
CA GLN A 314 -18.70 15.62 5.73
C GLN A 314 -18.12 14.78 6.87
N LEU A 315 -17.45 13.67 6.56
CA LEU A 315 -16.71 12.87 7.54
C LEU A 315 -15.63 13.69 8.24
N ASN A 316 -14.93 14.59 7.53
CA ASN A 316 -13.96 15.49 8.15
C ASN A 316 -14.61 16.45 9.17
N ARG A 317 -15.84 16.91 8.90
CA ARG A 317 -16.60 17.75 9.84
C ARG A 317 -17.00 16.94 11.08
N ILE A 318 -17.49 15.72 10.89
CA ILE A 318 -17.82 14.78 11.98
C ILE A 318 -16.57 14.50 12.83
N ALA A 319 -15.46 14.15 12.18
CA ALA A 319 -14.19 13.88 12.84
C ALA A 319 -13.76 15.07 13.70
N LYS A 320 -13.73 16.28 13.12
CA LYS A 320 -13.37 17.51 13.83
C LYS A 320 -14.29 17.76 15.03
N ARG A 321 -15.62 17.67 14.86
CA ARG A 321 -16.60 17.91 15.92
C ARG A 321 -16.45 16.91 17.08
N LEU A 322 -16.19 15.65 16.76
CA LEU A 322 -16.03 14.59 17.75
C LEU A 322 -14.59 14.48 18.29
N GLY A 323 -13.63 15.30 17.85
CA GLY A 323 -12.24 15.24 18.30
C GLY A 323 -11.43 14.06 17.72
N PHE A 324 -11.82 13.53 16.57
CA PHE A 324 -11.01 12.60 15.78
C PHE A 324 -10.09 13.35 14.80
N ARG A 325 -9.08 12.64 14.31
CA ARG A 325 -8.06 13.19 13.42
C ARG A 325 -8.56 13.43 11.99
N MET A 326 -8.38 14.66 11.50
CA MET A 326 -8.76 15.04 10.13
C MET A 326 -7.78 14.49 9.08
N ASP A 327 -6.49 14.37 9.41
CA ASP A 327 -5.46 13.77 8.52
C ASP A 327 -5.62 12.26 8.32
N ARG A 328 -6.55 11.68 9.09
CA ARG A 328 -7.00 10.29 9.12
C ARG A 328 -8.40 10.11 8.50
N THR A 329 -8.91 11.14 7.82
CA THR A 329 -10.23 11.14 7.16
C THR A 329 -10.12 11.61 5.72
N GLY A 330 -10.65 10.85 4.76
CA GLY A 330 -10.50 11.22 3.36
C GLY A 330 -11.20 10.31 2.36
N THR A 331 -10.92 10.56 1.09
CA THR A 331 -11.26 9.58 0.06
C THR A 331 -10.30 8.39 0.11
N VAL A 332 -10.71 7.25 -0.42
CA VAL A 332 -9.83 6.07 -0.58
C VAL A 332 -8.49 6.45 -1.24
N HIS A 333 -8.53 7.31 -2.26
CA HIS A 333 -7.34 7.83 -2.96
C HIS A 333 -6.38 8.65 -2.09
N LYS A 334 -6.88 9.47 -1.16
CA LYS A 334 -6.03 10.30 -0.29
C LYS A 334 -5.41 9.54 0.88
N THR A 335 -5.89 8.31 1.12
CA THR A 335 -5.47 7.48 2.26
C THR A 335 -4.53 6.34 1.85
N GLN A 336 -3.99 6.38 0.62
CA GLN A 336 -2.96 5.45 0.16
C GLN A 336 -1.72 5.48 1.05
N GLY A 337 -1.13 4.30 1.30
CA GLY A 337 0.08 4.14 2.10
C GLY A 337 -0.14 4.32 3.61
N LYS A 338 -1.34 4.71 4.04
CA LYS A 338 -1.69 4.86 5.46
C LYS A 338 -2.48 3.65 5.95
N GLU A 339 -2.49 3.39 7.25
CA GLU A 339 -3.22 2.27 7.85
C GLU A 339 -3.76 2.64 9.23
N ALA A 340 -4.81 1.94 9.67
CA ALA A 340 -5.45 2.14 10.96
C ALA A 340 -5.88 0.81 11.58
N THR A 341 -5.98 0.78 12.91
CA THR A 341 -6.49 -0.38 13.66
C THR A 341 -7.91 -0.72 13.20
N VAL A 342 -8.74 0.32 13.09
CA VAL A 342 -10.14 0.27 12.66
C VAL A 342 -10.32 1.15 11.42
N VAL A 343 -11.07 0.66 10.43
CA VAL A 343 -11.54 1.49 9.30
C VAL A 343 -13.06 1.53 9.30
N ILE A 344 -13.62 2.73 9.19
CA ILE A 344 -15.05 2.94 8.91
C ILE A 344 -15.17 3.38 7.45
N LEU A 345 -15.71 2.50 6.62
CA LEU A 345 -15.97 2.74 5.21
C LEU A 345 -17.43 3.20 5.03
N VAL A 346 -17.61 4.45 4.64
CA VAL A 346 -18.92 5.04 4.36
C VAL A 346 -19.14 5.05 2.86
N LEU A 347 -20.08 4.22 2.42
CA LEU A 347 -20.27 3.94 1.00
C LEU A 347 -20.90 5.13 0.28
N GLY A 348 -21.93 5.75 0.86
CA GLY A 348 -22.69 6.82 0.25
C GLY A 348 -23.25 6.47 -1.14
N GLY A 349 -23.19 7.45 -2.02
CA GLY A 349 -23.67 7.36 -3.39
C GLY A 349 -25.09 7.89 -3.53
N ASN A 350 -25.26 8.82 -4.46
CA ASN A 350 -26.53 9.53 -4.67
C ASN A 350 -27.74 8.56 -4.74
N ILE A 351 -28.79 8.84 -3.96
CA ILE A 351 -30.00 7.99 -3.90
C ILE A 351 -30.80 8.11 -5.20
N LYS A 352 -30.70 9.26 -5.89
CA LYS A 352 -31.41 9.57 -7.13
C LYS A 352 -30.68 9.08 -8.39
N SER A 353 -29.44 8.61 -8.29
CA SER A 353 -28.62 8.19 -9.45
C SER A 353 -27.81 6.95 -9.15
N GLN A 354 -27.93 5.92 -9.99
CA GLN A 354 -27.18 4.67 -9.86
C GLN A 354 -25.73 4.79 -10.33
N GLY A 355 -25.40 5.79 -11.17
CA GLY A 355 -24.09 5.90 -11.81
C GLY A 355 -22.91 6.05 -10.83
N ALA A 356 -23.14 6.69 -9.68
CA ALA A 356 -22.11 6.86 -8.66
C ALA A 356 -21.66 5.52 -8.05
N LYS A 357 -22.63 4.62 -7.79
CA LYS A 357 -22.35 3.30 -7.20
C LYS A 357 -21.66 2.39 -8.22
N ALA A 358 -22.12 2.43 -9.47
CA ALA A 358 -21.51 1.69 -10.57
C ALA A 358 -20.04 2.11 -10.79
N TRP A 359 -19.75 3.41 -10.77
CA TRP A 359 -18.37 3.91 -10.86
C TRP A 359 -17.49 3.40 -9.70
N ALA A 360 -17.98 3.46 -8.46
CA ALA A 360 -17.21 3.00 -7.31
C ALA A 360 -16.95 1.49 -7.32
N ALA A 361 -17.73 0.73 -8.08
CA ALA A 361 -17.64 -0.72 -8.22
C ALA A 361 -17.10 -1.18 -9.60
N GLU A 362 -16.64 -0.26 -10.43
CA GLU A 362 -16.15 -0.55 -11.79
C GLU A 362 -14.96 -1.52 -11.76
N LYS A 363 -14.05 -1.30 -10.81
CA LYS A 363 -12.82 -2.08 -10.61
C LYS A 363 -12.67 -2.50 -9.14
N PRO A 364 -11.97 -3.61 -8.83
CA PRO A 364 -11.77 -4.05 -7.45
C PRO A 364 -10.88 -3.09 -6.66
N ASN A 365 -10.04 -2.30 -7.34
CA ASN A 365 -8.96 -1.50 -6.77
C ASN A 365 -9.44 -0.58 -5.63
N LEU A 366 -10.58 0.10 -5.80
CA LEU A 366 -11.12 1.00 -4.79
C LEU A 366 -11.51 0.26 -3.51
N LEU A 367 -12.24 -0.86 -3.64
CA LEU A 367 -12.66 -1.67 -2.49
C LEU A 367 -11.45 -2.39 -1.86
N ASN A 368 -10.55 -2.92 -2.69
CA ASN A 368 -9.32 -3.58 -2.25
C ASN A 368 -8.47 -2.64 -1.39
N VAL A 369 -8.28 -1.40 -1.85
CA VAL A 369 -7.62 -0.36 -1.06
C VAL A 369 -8.40 -0.10 0.21
N ALA A 370 -9.70 0.22 0.15
CA ALA A 370 -10.49 0.54 1.34
C ALA A 370 -10.41 -0.54 2.44
N VAL A 371 -10.52 -1.81 2.05
CA VAL A 371 -10.50 -2.95 2.97
C VAL A 371 -9.11 -3.20 3.56
N SER A 372 -8.06 -3.12 2.72
CA SER A 372 -6.67 -3.38 3.15
C SER A 372 -6.04 -2.27 4.01
N ARG A 373 -6.75 -1.16 4.26
CA ARG A 373 -6.32 -0.11 5.23
C ARG A 373 -6.61 -0.51 6.68
N ALA A 374 -7.50 -1.48 6.92
CA ALA A 374 -7.87 -1.96 8.25
C ALA A 374 -6.93 -3.07 8.71
N LYS A 375 -6.23 -2.86 9.83
CA LYS A 375 -5.42 -3.89 10.46
C LYS A 375 -6.28 -4.95 11.15
N GLN A 376 -7.29 -4.53 11.92
CA GLN A 376 -8.04 -5.43 12.81
C GLN A 376 -9.54 -5.45 12.53
N ARG A 377 -10.17 -4.29 12.29
CA ARG A 377 -11.62 -4.21 12.05
C ARG A 377 -11.98 -3.30 10.90
N ILE A 378 -13.00 -3.70 10.17
CA ILE A 378 -13.70 -2.87 9.20
C ILE A 378 -15.19 -2.79 9.55
N TYR A 379 -15.71 -1.56 9.54
CA TYR A 379 -17.14 -1.30 9.66
C TYR A 379 -17.62 -0.60 8.41
N VAL A 380 -18.59 -1.20 7.72
CA VAL A 380 -19.14 -0.68 6.48
C VAL A 380 -20.50 -0.06 6.76
N ILE A 381 -20.73 1.16 6.28
CA ILE A 381 -21.99 1.89 6.46
C ILE A 381 -22.56 2.23 5.09
N GLY A 382 -23.80 1.80 4.84
CA GLY A 382 -24.55 2.09 3.64
C GLY A 382 -25.66 1.08 3.38
N GLU A 383 -26.48 1.33 2.37
CA GLU A 383 -27.64 0.48 2.05
C GLU A 383 -27.20 -0.84 1.42
N ARG A 384 -27.19 -1.91 2.23
CA ARG A 384 -26.60 -3.22 1.89
C ARG A 384 -27.24 -3.81 0.64
N ALA A 385 -28.56 -3.75 0.53
CA ALA A 385 -29.32 -4.31 -0.59
C ALA A 385 -29.03 -3.63 -1.95
N LEU A 386 -28.54 -2.39 -1.95
CA LEU A 386 -28.14 -1.70 -3.18
C LEU A 386 -26.69 -2.01 -3.56
N TRP A 387 -25.81 -2.03 -2.56
CA TRP A 387 -24.38 -2.25 -2.80
C TRP A 387 -24.05 -3.71 -3.08
N GLU A 388 -24.74 -4.68 -2.49
CA GLU A 388 -24.48 -6.11 -2.75
C GLU A 388 -24.73 -6.52 -4.21
N LYS A 389 -25.52 -5.72 -4.96
CA LYS A 389 -25.78 -5.93 -6.39
C LYS A 389 -24.64 -5.43 -7.27
N GLN A 390 -23.71 -4.64 -6.72
CA GLN A 390 -22.57 -4.12 -7.44
C GLN A 390 -21.42 -5.15 -7.47
N PRO A 391 -20.59 -5.17 -8.52
CA PRO A 391 -19.40 -6.03 -8.58
C PRO A 391 -18.52 -5.87 -7.34
N TYR A 392 -17.90 -6.97 -6.87
CA TYR A 392 -17.01 -7.04 -5.69
C TYR A 392 -17.68 -6.79 -4.32
N PHE A 393 -18.71 -5.94 -4.27
CA PHE A 393 -19.46 -5.64 -3.04
C PHE A 393 -20.37 -6.80 -2.60
N SER A 394 -20.72 -7.74 -3.50
CA SER A 394 -21.37 -8.99 -3.12
C SER A 394 -20.48 -9.86 -2.22
N THR A 395 -19.17 -9.91 -2.50
CA THR A 395 -18.16 -10.57 -1.65
C THR A 395 -18.05 -9.87 -0.31
N LEU A 396 -17.98 -8.54 -0.30
CA LEU A 396 -17.99 -7.73 0.93
C LEU A 396 -19.24 -8.02 1.78
N SER A 397 -20.43 -8.03 1.15
CA SER A 397 -21.70 -8.33 1.83
C SER A 397 -21.67 -9.75 2.42
N ARG A 398 -21.24 -10.77 1.66
CA ARG A 398 -21.18 -12.16 2.15
C ARG A 398 -20.21 -12.32 3.32
N ALA A 399 -19.07 -11.64 3.27
CA ALA A 399 -18.02 -11.74 4.29
C ALA A 399 -18.36 -10.96 5.57
N LEU A 400 -19.22 -9.94 5.50
CA LEU A 400 -19.59 -9.11 6.64
C LEU A 400 -20.95 -9.50 7.23
N GLY A 401 -20.92 -9.80 8.53
CA GLY A 401 -22.12 -9.94 9.34
C GLY A 401 -22.89 -8.63 9.49
N ARG A 402 -24.07 -8.71 10.10
CA ARG A 402 -24.80 -7.50 10.51
C ARG A 402 -24.05 -6.85 11.69
N LEU A 403 -23.82 -5.54 11.59
CA LEU A 403 -23.34 -4.73 12.70
C LEU A 403 -24.54 -4.00 13.30
N ASP A 404 -24.89 -4.35 14.53
CA ASP A 404 -25.80 -3.52 15.32
C ASP A 404 -24.95 -2.49 16.08
N VAL A 405 -25.31 -1.20 15.98
CA VAL A 405 -24.64 -0.17 16.78
C VAL A 405 -24.88 -0.54 18.24
N PRO A 406 -23.83 -0.73 19.06
CA PRO A 406 -24.01 -1.07 20.45
C PRO A 406 -24.87 0.01 21.12
N VAL A 407 -26.06 -0.38 21.58
CA VAL A 407 -26.95 0.55 22.27
C VAL A 407 -26.24 0.93 23.56
N SER A 408 -26.00 2.22 23.76
CA SER A 408 -25.63 2.75 25.06
C SER A 408 -26.77 2.43 26.01
N ASN A 409 -26.64 1.39 26.83
CA ASN A 409 -27.44 1.28 28.04
C ASN A 409 -27.00 2.45 28.93
N SER A 410 -27.75 3.54 28.78
CA SER A 410 -27.86 4.73 29.63
C SER A 410 -26.99 4.71 30.90
N ASN A 411 -25.90 5.47 30.87
CA ASN A 411 -25.42 6.14 32.08
C ASN A 411 -26.07 7.55 32.10
N PRO A 412 -26.89 7.91 33.10
CA PRO A 412 -27.68 9.15 33.10
C PRO A 412 -26.88 10.45 32.96
N ARG A 413 -25.55 10.42 33.07
CA ARG A 413 -24.68 11.59 32.84
C ARG A 413 -24.46 11.96 31.37
N ALA A 414 -24.76 11.06 30.42
CA ALA A 414 -24.59 11.35 28.99
C ALA A 414 -25.75 12.17 28.38
N MET A 415 -26.90 12.28 29.05
CA MET A 415 -28.03 13.08 28.55
C MET A 415 -27.75 14.59 28.56
N SER A 416 -26.84 15.05 29.42
CA SER A 416 -26.51 16.48 29.53
C SER A 416 -25.92 17.06 28.24
N TYR A 417 -25.23 16.27 27.41
CA TYR A 417 -24.65 16.76 26.16
C TYR A 417 -25.63 16.70 24.96
N MET A 418 -26.66 15.86 25.03
CA MET A 418 -27.68 15.77 23.97
C MET A 418 -28.80 16.80 24.13
N GLU A 419 -29.17 17.14 25.36
CA GLU A 419 -30.19 18.18 25.62
C GLU A 419 -29.67 19.58 25.29
N GLU A 420 -28.39 19.87 25.58
CA GLU A 420 -27.77 21.16 25.25
C GLU A 420 -27.59 21.38 23.72
N TYR A 421 -27.53 20.28 22.95
CA TYR A 421 -27.43 20.33 21.48
C TYR A 421 -28.78 20.55 20.77
N LEU A 422 -29.91 20.23 21.43
CA LEU A 422 -31.26 20.40 20.86
C LEU A 422 -31.89 21.75 21.20
N THR A 423 -31.32 22.52 22.13
CA THR A 423 -31.89 23.80 22.58
C THR A 423 -31.27 25.05 21.95
N THR A 424 -30.21 24.92 21.13
CA THR A 424 -29.39 26.09 20.74
C THR A 424 -29.48 26.50 19.26
N GLU A 425 -30.44 25.99 18.49
CA GLU A 425 -30.81 26.56 17.18
C GLU A 425 -32.33 26.71 17.11
N TRP A 426 -32.87 27.76 17.74
CA TRP A 426 -34.04 28.55 17.34
C TRP A 426 -34.23 29.70 18.35
N ARG A 427 -33.42 30.75 18.18
CA ARG A 427 -33.77 32.15 18.43
C ARG A 427 -33.00 33.05 17.48
#